data_AF-A0A4Y7PJC8-F1
#
_entry.id   AF-A0A4Y7PJC8-F1
#
_cell.length_a   1.000
_cell.length_b   1.000
_cell.length_c   1.000
_cell.angle_alpha   90.00
_cell.angle_beta   90.00
_cell.angle_gamma   90.00
#
_symmetry.space_group_name_H-M   'P 1'
#
loop_
_entity.id
_entity.type
_entity.pdbx_description
1 polymer ?
#
loop_
_entity_poly.entity_id
_entity_poly.type
_entity_poly.pdbx_seq_one_letter_code
_entity_poly.pdbx_strand_id
1 'polypeptide(L)'
;MAQRSAIEKADQVAHRFFLKFALIVDNARETVEPLAHESATARNDKWFNIETPDSEKYSEQLRAYRYISKLQSPPPPFEIQVLLTIPELRNNQVLVFNVSPTSRVRMDPTISHIVLESWQLEFTPSSVGDDIRLAAVYKQGITLYRSLFSLLRVLPAWRLCQKLRRRRTKHGLIPNGSLGIEIRVRTDTGVLRIGEYFSL
;
A
#
# COMPACT_ATOMS: atom_id res chain seq x y z
N MET A 1 -28.39 5.04 -24.69
CA MET A 1 -28.34 5.18 -23.20
C MET A 1 -27.66 3.98 -22.51
N ALA A 2 -27.95 2.72 -22.89
CA ALA A 2 -27.39 1.53 -22.25
C ALA A 2 -25.84 1.45 -22.27
N GLN A 3 -25.20 1.74 -23.42
CA GLN A 3 -23.74 1.73 -23.56
C GLN A 3 -23.03 2.70 -22.60
N ARG A 4 -23.58 3.92 -22.45
CA ARG A 4 -23.03 4.96 -21.56
C ARG A 4 -23.06 4.52 -20.09
N SER A 5 -24.15 3.87 -19.68
CA SER A 5 -24.27 3.28 -18.33
C SER A 5 -23.30 2.13 -18.08
N ALA A 6 -22.99 1.33 -19.11
CA ALA A 6 -22.01 0.24 -19.00
C ALA A 6 -20.58 0.77 -18.78
N ILE A 7 -20.19 1.81 -19.51
CA ILE A 7 -18.89 2.47 -19.35
C ILE A 7 -18.75 3.10 -17.96
N GLU A 8 -19.78 3.79 -17.47
CA GLU A 8 -19.78 4.38 -16.12
C GLU A 8 -19.62 3.32 -15.02
N LYS A 9 -20.23 2.14 -15.21
CA LYS A 9 -20.03 0.99 -14.30
C LYS A 9 -18.62 0.41 -14.40
N ALA A 10 -18.05 0.33 -15.60
CA ALA A 10 -16.68 -0.13 -15.81
C ALA A 10 -15.68 0.79 -15.10
N ASP A 11 -15.83 2.10 -15.27
CA ASP A 11 -15.03 3.12 -14.60
C ASP A 11 -15.15 3.02 -13.07
N GLN A 12 -16.37 2.78 -12.55
CA GLN A 12 -16.58 2.56 -11.12
C GLN A 12 -15.84 1.32 -10.62
N VAL A 13 -15.92 0.20 -11.35
CA VAL A 13 -15.21 -1.03 -11.01
C VAL A 13 -13.70 -0.81 -11.04
N ALA A 14 -13.18 -0.12 -12.05
CA ALA A 14 -11.75 0.23 -12.16
C ALA A 14 -11.30 1.07 -10.96
N HIS A 15 -11.97 2.17 -10.67
CA HIS A 15 -11.66 2.99 -9.49
C HIS A 15 -11.70 2.19 -8.18
N ARG A 16 -12.73 1.35 -8.00
CA ARG A 16 -12.85 0.51 -6.80
C ARG A 16 -11.76 -0.54 -6.70
N PHE A 17 -11.30 -1.05 -7.84
CA PHE A 17 -10.18 -1.98 -7.89
C PHE A 17 -8.92 -1.30 -7.35
N PHE A 18 -8.49 -0.16 -7.93
CA PHE A 18 -7.30 0.55 -7.45
C PHE A 18 -7.41 1.01 -5.99
N LEU A 19 -8.60 1.46 -5.55
CA LEU A 19 -8.83 1.81 -4.16
C LEU A 19 -8.69 0.58 -3.25
N LYS A 20 -9.27 -0.56 -3.62
CA LYS A 20 -9.21 -1.78 -2.80
C LYS A 20 -7.78 -2.27 -2.62
N PHE A 21 -6.97 -2.18 -3.68
CA PHE A 21 -5.54 -2.46 -3.60
C PHE A 21 -4.85 -1.61 -2.54
N ALA A 22 -5.09 -0.30 -2.53
CA ALA A 22 -4.53 0.59 -1.52
C ALA A 22 -4.97 0.23 -0.11
N LEU A 23 -6.29 0.05 0.10
CA LEU A 23 -6.84 -0.26 1.42
C LEU A 23 -6.34 -1.60 1.99
N ILE A 24 -6.17 -2.62 1.14
CA ILE A 24 -5.68 -3.93 1.57
C ILE A 24 -4.20 -3.88 1.97
N VAL A 25 -3.36 -3.18 1.19
CA VAL A 25 -1.96 -2.98 1.54
C VAL A 25 -1.85 -2.18 2.84
N ASP A 26 -2.66 -1.11 2.96
CA ASP A 26 -2.67 -0.24 4.14
C ASP A 26 -3.05 -0.99 5.42
N ASN A 27 -4.20 -1.64 5.39
CA ASN A 27 -4.69 -2.42 6.52
C ASN A 27 -3.73 -3.55 6.93
N ALA A 28 -3.02 -4.15 5.97
CA ALA A 28 -2.05 -5.20 6.27
C ALA A 28 -0.75 -4.67 6.90
N ARG A 29 -0.49 -3.36 6.87
CA ARG A 29 0.73 -2.73 7.40
C ARG A 29 0.45 -1.82 8.59
N GLU A 30 -0.81 -1.67 8.97
CA GLU A 30 -1.26 -0.96 10.17
C GLU A 30 -0.51 -1.46 11.43
N THR A 31 0.04 -0.49 12.17
CA THR A 31 0.81 -0.73 13.41
C THR A 31 0.20 -0.08 14.64
N VAL A 32 -1.00 0.50 14.49
CA VAL A 32 -1.77 1.12 15.56
C VAL A 32 -3.11 0.41 15.57
N GLU A 33 -3.53 -0.07 16.74
CA GLU A 33 -4.90 -0.57 16.90
C GLU A 33 -5.81 0.65 17.06
N PRO A 34 -6.91 0.77 16.29
CA PRO A 34 -7.82 1.89 16.40
C PRO A 34 -8.38 1.99 17.81
N LEU A 35 -8.63 3.21 18.31
CA LEU A 35 -9.34 3.37 19.57
C LEU A 35 -10.77 2.84 19.41
N ALA A 36 -11.36 2.31 20.49
CA ALA A 36 -12.70 1.71 20.45
C ALA A 36 -13.75 2.64 19.82
N HIS A 37 -13.68 3.95 20.11
CA HIS A 37 -14.58 4.95 19.55
C HIS A 37 -14.37 5.19 18.03
N GLU A 38 -13.14 5.11 17.54
CA GLU A 38 -12.84 5.25 16.11
C GLU A 38 -13.29 4.01 15.32
N SER A 39 -13.17 2.82 15.92
CA SER A 39 -13.61 1.57 15.30
C SER A 39 -15.13 1.49 15.08
N ALA A 40 -15.93 2.14 15.93
CA ALA A 40 -17.39 2.13 15.86
C ALA A 40 -17.94 3.04 14.75
N THR A 41 -17.20 4.10 14.40
CA THR A 41 -17.59 5.07 13.36
C THR A 41 -16.85 4.85 12.04
N ALA A 42 -15.84 3.97 12.02
CA ALA A 42 -15.07 3.64 10.83
C ALA A 42 -15.99 3.07 9.74
N ARG A 43 -16.07 3.79 8.62
CA ARG A 43 -16.72 3.30 7.41
C ARG A 43 -15.90 2.14 6.86
N ASN A 44 -16.55 1.08 6.43
CA ASN A 44 -15.90 -0.09 5.83
C ASN A 44 -16.17 -0.18 4.32
N ASP A 45 -15.14 -0.54 3.56
CA ASP A 45 -15.26 -0.94 2.17
C ASP A 45 -15.44 -2.46 2.08
N LYS A 46 -16.52 -2.90 1.42
CA LYS A 46 -16.89 -4.31 1.23
C LYS A 46 -16.72 -4.80 -0.21
N TRP A 47 -16.06 -4.01 -1.06
CA TRP A 47 -15.84 -4.38 -2.47
C TRP A 47 -14.98 -5.64 -2.57
N PHE A 48 -15.22 -6.42 -3.61
CA PHE A 48 -14.52 -7.69 -3.89
C PHE A 48 -14.60 -8.72 -2.75
N ASN A 49 -15.65 -8.63 -1.91
CA ASN A 49 -15.95 -9.60 -0.85
C ASN A 49 -14.80 -9.77 0.17
N ILE A 50 -14.18 -8.64 0.52
CA ILE A 50 -13.24 -8.49 1.64
C ILE A 50 -13.63 -7.20 2.36
N GLU A 51 -13.77 -7.24 3.68
CA GLU A 51 -14.04 -6.04 4.48
C GLU A 51 -12.71 -5.40 4.90
N THR A 52 -12.56 -4.11 4.63
CA THR A 52 -11.40 -3.30 5.06
C THR A 52 -11.88 -1.93 5.54
N PRO A 53 -11.19 -1.29 6.50
CA PRO A 53 -11.44 0.11 6.79
C PRO A 53 -11.38 0.95 5.51
N ASP A 54 -12.38 1.80 5.29
CA ASP A 54 -12.42 2.74 4.19
C ASP A 54 -11.58 3.97 4.54
N SER A 55 -11.02 4.64 3.53
CA SER A 55 -10.16 5.80 3.73
C SER A 55 -10.16 6.69 2.50
N GLU A 56 -10.25 7.99 2.74
CA GLU A 56 -10.18 9.01 1.69
C GLU A 56 -8.73 9.43 1.37
N LYS A 57 -7.73 8.87 2.07
CA LYS A 57 -6.29 9.15 1.92
C LYS A 57 -5.78 9.04 0.47
N TYR A 58 -6.39 8.16 -0.33
CA TYR A 58 -5.97 7.83 -1.69
C TYR A 58 -6.81 8.52 -2.78
N SER A 59 -7.76 9.39 -2.39
CA SER A 59 -8.76 9.95 -3.29
C SER A 59 -8.16 10.78 -4.43
N GLU A 60 -7.17 11.63 -4.13
CA GLU A 60 -6.50 12.48 -5.12
C GLU A 60 -5.67 11.65 -6.11
N GLN A 61 -4.87 10.70 -5.61
CA GLN A 61 -4.01 9.86 -6.46
C GLN A 61 -4.82 8.90 -7.33
N LEU A 62 -6.01 8.52 -6.87
CA LEU A 62 -6.91 7.62 -7.61
C LEU A 62 -7.95 8.33 -8.46
N ARG A 63 -7.95 9.68 -8.49
CA ARG A 63 -8.94 10.48 -9.20
C ARG A 63 -9.02 10.15 -10.69
N ALA A 64 -7.87 9.90 -11.34
CA ALA A 64 -7.80 9.56 -12.76
C ALA A 64 -8.56 8.25 -13.09
N TYR A 65 -8.56 7.28 -12.17
CA TYR A 65 -9.21 5.99 -12.36
C TYR A 65 -10.75 6.06 -12.31
N ARG A 66 -11.33 7.15 -11.76
CA ARG A 66 -12.80 7.38 -11.76
C ARG A 66 -13.39 7.62 -13.13
N TYR A 67 -12.57 8.07 -14.07
CA TYR A 67 -12.98 8.43 -15.43
C TYR A 67 -12.00 7.86 -16.45
N ILE A 68 -11.51 6.64 -16.19
CA ILE A 68 -10.41 6.04 -16.94
C ILE A 68 -10.74 5.88 -18.42
N SER A 69 -12.01 5.61 -18.75
CA SER A 69 -12.52 5.54 -20.13
C SER A 69 -12.38 6.85 -20.92
N LYS A 70 -12.22 7.99 -20.25
CA LYS A 70 -12.14 9.33 -20.88
C LYS A 70 -10.70 9.83 -21.03
N LEU A 71 -9.72 9.07 -20.54
CA LEU A 71 -8.33 9.47 -20.64
C LEU A 71 -7.81 9.28 -22.07
N GLN A 72 -7.01 10.23 -22.56
CA GLN A 72 -6.37 10.15 -23.88
C GLN A 72 -5.19 9.17 -23.89
N SER A 73 -4.58 8.96 -22.72
CA SER A 73 -3.49 8.00 -22.49
C SER A 73 -3.72 7.24 -21.19
N PRO A 74 -3.17 6.02 -21.03
CA PRO A 74 -3.24 5.29 -19.78
C PRO A 74 -2.68 6.13 -18.61
N PRO A 75 -3.29 6.05 -17.41
CA PRO A 75 -2.74 6.71 -16.24
C PRO A 75 -1.40 6.06 -15.85
N PRO A 76 -0.49 6.80 -15.20
CA PRO A 76 0.74 6.20 -14.68
C PRO A 76 0.44 5.09 -13.68
N PRO A 77 1.32 4.07 -13.55
CA PRO A 77 1.13 3.02 -12.57
C PRO A 77 0.95 3.58 -11.16
N PHE A 78 -0.01 3.03 -10.43
CA PHE A 78 -0.25 3.38 -9.04
C PHE A 78 0.69 2.56 -8.15
N GLU A 79 1.67 3.23 -7.54
CA GLU A 79 2.67 2.58 -6.69
C GLU A 79 2.52 2.98 -5.22
N ILE A 80 2.50 1.98 -4.34
CA ILE A 80 2.50 2.11 -2.89
C ILE A 80 3.81 1.57 -2.33
N GLN A 81 4.46 2.37 -1.51
CA GLN A 81 5.65 1.98 -0.77
C GLN A 81 5.35 1.81 0.71
N VAL A 82 5.85 0.72 1.27
CA VAL A 82 5.85 0.46 2.71
C VAL A 82 7.23 0.82 3.23
N LEU A 83 7.29 1.83 4.08
CA LEU A 83 8.53 2.42 4.58
C LEU A 83 8.69 2.12 6.07
N LEU A 84 9.88 1.67 6.47
CA LEU A 84 10.32 1.71 7.85
C LEU A 84 10.75 3.12 8.19
N THR A 85 10.07 3.78 9.12
CA THR A 85 10.45 5.11 9.59
C THR A 85 11.42 4.99 10.75
N ILE A 86 12.50 5.77 10.68
CA ILE A 86 13.55 5.83 11.68
C ILE A 86 13.38 7.15 12.43
N PRO A 87 13.16 7.11 13.76
CA PRO A 87 13.01 8.33 14.54
C PRO A 87 14.33 9.10 14.57
N GLU A 88 14.26 10.39 14.91
CA GLU A 88 15.47 11.14 15.26
C GLU A 88 16.21 10.43 16.41
N LEU A 89 17.42 9.98 16.11
CA LEU A 89 18.24 9.25 17.07
C LEU A 89 18.91 10.24 18.02
N ARG A 90 18.83 9.95 19.33
CA ARG A 90 19.56 10.71 20.34
C ARG A 90 21.07 10.45 20.20
N ASN A 91 21.91 11.30 20.78
CA ASN A 91 23.39 11.20 20.71
C ASN A 91 23.98 9.84 21.15
N ASN A 92 23.22 9.03 21.88
CA ASN A 92 23.60 7.69 22.35
C ASN A 92 22.93 6.54 21.57
N GLN A 93 22.25 6.82 20.48
CA GLN A 93 21.55 5.84 19.64
C GLN A 93 22.17 5.82 18.24
N VAL A 94 22.28 4.62 17.68
CA VAL A 94 22.83 4.40 16.34
C VAL A 94 21.96 3.42 15.59
N LEU A 95 21.75 3.65 14.29
CA LEU A 95 21.09 2.70 13.42
C LEU A 95 22.11 1.65 12.97
N VAL A 96 21.76 0.38 13.15
CA VAL A 96 22.63 -0.75 12.81
C VAL A 96 21.85 -1.74 11.94
N PHE A 97 22.43 -2.11 10.81
CA PHE A 97 21.95 -3.19 9.97
C PHE A 97 22.69 -4.49 10.30
N ASN A 98 21.94 -5.53 10.65
CA ASN A 98 22.50 -6.85 10.95
C ASN A 98 22.50 -7.68 9.67
N VAL A 99 23.65 -7.73 8.97
CA VAL A 99 23.83 -8.51 7.75
C VAL A 99 23.84 -10.01 8.09
N SER A 100 24.45 -10.37 9.21
CA SER A 100 24.49 -11.73 9.75
C SER A 100 24.47 -11.70 11.29
N PRO A 101 24.36 -12.85 11.98
CA PRO A 101 24.42 -12.87 13.45
C PRO A 101 25.70 -12.26 14.02
N THR A 102 26.79 -12.31 13.26
CA THR A 102 28.13 -11.81 13.67
C THR A 102 28.51 -10.49 13.01
N SER A 103 27.86 -10.10 11.90
CA SER A 103 28.17 -8.89 11.14
C SER A 103 27.11 -7.81 11.35
N ARG A 104 27.57 -6.65 11.86
CA ARG A 104 26.76 -5.47 12.12
C ARG A 104 27.39 -4.26 11.44
N VAL A 105 26.61 -3.58 10.62
CA VAL A 105 27.05 -2.39 9.89
C VAL A 105 26.31 -1.18 10.44
N ARG A 106 27.05 -0.15 10.86
CA ARG A 106 26.46 1.13 11.26
C ARG A 106 26.01 1.87 9.99
N MET A 107 24.80 2.40 10.01
CA MET A 107 24.27 3.22 8.93
C MET A 107 24.55 4.70 9.24
N ASP A 108 25.35 5.35 8.40
CA ASP A 108 25.75 6.76 8.52
C ASP A 108 25.76 7.41 7.12
N PRO A 109 25.04 8.51 6.85
CA PRO A 109 24.14 9.24 7.76
C PRO A 109 22.91 8.43 8.17
N THR A 110 22.28 8.83 9.27
CA THR A 110 21.01 8.21 9.72
C THR A 110 19.93 8.46 8.67
N ILE A 111 19.61 7.43 7.91
CA ILE A 111 18.50 7.44 6.94
C ILE A 111 17.19 7.57 7.73
N SER A 112 16.25 8.39 7.26
CA SER A 112 14.94 8.56 7.91
C SER A 112 13.91 7.51 7.48
N HIS A 113 14.05 6.95 6.28
CA HIS A 113 13.11 5.99 5.70
C HIS A 113 13.84 4.87 4.97
N ILE A 114 13.46 3.61 5.23
CA ILE A 114 13.94 2.45 4.46
C ILE A 114 12.75 1.81 3.76
N VAL A 115 12.83 1.62 2.44
CA VAL A 115 11.81 0.91 1.67
C VAL A 115 11.85 -0.58 2.05
N LEU A 116 10.73 -1.09 2.54
CA LEU A 116 10.55 -2.51 2.84
C LEU A 116 9.87 -3.24 1.68
N GLU A 117 8.88 -2.60 1.05
CA GLU A 117 8.10 -3.16 -0.04
C GLU A 117 7.70 -2.04 -1.02
N SER A 118 7.64 -2.38 -2.31
CA SER A 118 7.03 -1.55 -3.36
C SER A 118 5.98 -2.40 -4.08
N TRP A 119 4.76 -1.88 -4.12
CA TRP A 119 3.59 -2.53 -4.70
C TRP A 119 3.05 -1.64 -5.82
N GLN A 120 3.08 -2.14 -7.05
CA GLN A 120 2.64 -1.40 -8.22
C GLN A 120 1.41 -2.07 -8.82
N LEU A 121 0.40 -1.26 -9.16
CA LEU A 121 -0.74 -1.67 -9.94
C LEU A 121 -0.82 -0.80 -11.20
N GLU A 122 -0.87 -1.44 -12.36
CA GLU A 122 -0.86 -0.78 -13.66
C GLU A 122 -2.14 -1.07 -14.42
N PHE A 123 -2.66 -0.06 -15.12
CA PHE A 123 -3.73 -0.24 -16.08
C PHE A 123 -3.15 -0.27 -17.49
N THR A 124 -3.25 -1.41 -18.15
CA THR A 124 -2.86 -1.58 -19.55
C THR A 124 -4.11 -1.66 -20.41
N PRO A 125 -4.34 -0.73 -21.36
CA PRO A 125 -5.47 -0.82 -22.26
C PRO A 125 -5.28 -2.04 -23.19
N SER A 126 -6.31 -2.89 -23.29
CA SER A 126 -6.31 -3.97 -24.28
C SER A 126 -6.79 -3.43 -25.63
N SER A 127 -6.06 -3.73 -26.71
CA SER A 127 -6.46 -3.42 -28.09
C SER A 127 -7.45 -4.42 -28.68
N VAL A 128 -7.72 -5.51 -27.95
CA VAL A 128 -8.62 -6.58 -28.41
C VAL A 128 -10.05 -6.16 -28.12
N GLY A 129 -10.90 -6.13 -29.15
CA GLY A 129 -12.33 -5.80 -29.08
C GLY A 129 -13.16 -6.90 -28.39
N ASP A 130 -12.71 -7.34 -27.22
CA ASP A 130 -13.38 -8.33 -26.42
C ASP A 130 -14.57 -7.69 -25.69
N ASP A 131 -15.71 -8.36 -25.76
CA ASP A 131 -16.92 -7.92 -25.07
C ASP A 131 -16.76 -8.27 -23.57
N ILE A 132 -16.04 -7.42 -22.84
CA ILE A 132 -15.65 -7.68 -21.45
C ILE A 132 -16.90 -7.68 -20.56
N ARG A 133 -17.25 -8.86 -20.06
CA ARG A 133 -18.35 -9.02 -19.10
C ARG A 133 -17.90 -8.54 -17.71
N LEU A 134 -18.37 -7.37 -17.28
CA LEU A 134 -18.02 -6.78 -15.96
C LEU A 134 -18.18 -7.75 -14.78
N ALA A 135 -19.18 -8.64 -14.82
CA ALA A 135 -19.36 -9.66 -13.79
C ALA A 135 -18.18 -10.65 -13.69
N ALA A 136 -17.60 -11.05 -14.82
CA ALA A 136 -16.44 -11.92 -14.86
C ALA A 136 -15.19 -11.21 -14.31
N VAL A 137 -14.97 -9.95 -14.70
CA VAL A 137 -13.89 -9.11 -14.18
C VAL A 137 -13.99 -8.94 -12.66
N TYR A 138 -15.19 -8.66 -12.16
CA TYR A 138 -15.41 -8.54 -10.72
C TYR A 138 -15.10 -9.86 -9.98
N LYS A 139 -15.50 -11.00 -10.53
CA LYS A 139 -15.19 -12.33 -9.97
C LYS A 139 -13.69 -12.63 -9.96
N GLN A 140 -12.96 -12.23 -11.00
CA GLN A 140 -11.50 -12.30 -11.02
C GLN A 140 -10.88 -11.39 -9.95
N GLY A 141 -11.40 -10.17 -9.79
CA GLY A 141 -11.00 -9.24 -8.72
C GLY A 141 -11.15 -9.85 -7.31
N ILE A 142 -12.26 -10.54 -7.03
CA ILE A 142 -12.44 -11.26 -5.76
C ILE A 142 -11.30 -12.26 -5.51
N THR A 143 -10.96 -13.05 -6.53
CA THR A 143 -9.92 -14.08 -6.41
C THR A 143 -8.55 -13.43 -6.21
N LEU A 144 -8.23 -12.39 -6.98
CA LEU A 144 -6.99 -11.64 -6.85
C LEU A 144 -6.83 -11.04 -5.45
N TYR A 145 -7.85 -10.36 -4.93
CA TYR A 145 -7.74 -9.71 -3.63
C TYR A 145 -7.64 -10.69 -2.46
N ARG A 146 -8.21 -11.89 -2.57
CA ARG A 146 -7.98 -12.95 -1.57
C ARG A 146 -6.55 -13.46 -1.60
N SER A 147 -5.98 -13.63 -2.79
CA SER A 147 -4.58 -13.98 -2.95
C SER A 147 -3.67 -12.89 -2.41
N LEU A 148 -3.91 -11.62 -2.73
CA LEU A 148 -3.14 -10.48 -2.23
C LEU A 148 -3.23 -10.36 -0.70
N PHE A 149 -4.43 -10.46 -0.14
CA PHE A 149 -4.65 -10.44 1.31
C PHE A 149 -3.85 -11.53 2.04
N SER A 150 -3.77 -12.72 1.44
CA SER A 150 -3.02 -13.86 1.97
C SER A 150 -1.51 -13.64 1.82
N LEU A 151 -1.06 -13.20 0.65
CA LEU A 151 0.34 -12.88 0.36
C LEU A 151 0.89 -11.84 1.34
N LEU A 152 0.14 -10.76 1.58
CA LEU A 152 0.55 -9.69 2.48
C LEU A 152 0.79 -10.15 3.92
N ARG A 153 0.26 -11.30 4.34
CA ARG A 153 0.39 -11.87 5.69
C ARG A 153 1.52 -12.89 5.82
N VAL A 154 2.06 -13.39 4.72
CA VAL A 154 3.21 -14.31 4.74
C VAL A 154 4.54 -13.59 4.49
N LEU A 155 4.50 -12.37 3.97
CA LEU A 155 5.70 -11.56 3.72
C LEU A 155 6.40 -11.11 5.01
N PRO A 156 7.73 -10.90 4.98
CA PRO A 156 8.50 -10.49 6.16
C PRO A 156 7.99 -9.19 6.82
N ALA A 157 7.50 -8.23 6.05
CA ALA A 157 6.99 -6.97 6.58
C ALA A 157 5.80 -7.18 7.53
N TRP A 158 4.93 -8.17 7.27
CA TRP A 158 3.85 -8.53 8.21
C TRP A 158 4.40 -8.87 9.59
N ARG A 159 5.45 -9.70 9.64
CA ARG A 159 6.10 -10.10 10.91
C ARG A 159 6.72 -8.89 11.61
N LEU A 160 7.27 -7.94 10.85
CA LEU A 160 7.80 -6.69 11.40
C LEU A 160 6.67 -5.82 11.98
N CYS A 161 5.60 -5.56 11.24
CA CYS A 161 4.42 -4.80 11.70
C CYS A 161 3.83 -5.41 12.97
N GLN A 162 3.71 -6.74 13.03
CA GLN A 162 3.26 -7.48 14.22
C GLN A 162 4.18 -7.27 15.44
N LYS A 163 5.51 -7.30 15.23
CA LYS A 163 6.48 -7.01 16.29
C LYS A 163 6.39 -5.57 16.78
N LEU A 164 6.22 -4.60 15.87
CA LEU A 164 6.09 -3.19 16.21
C LEU A 164 4.81 -2.91 17.01
N ARG A 165 3.67 -3.51 16.61
CA ARG A 165 2.41 -3.45 17.39
C ARG A 165 2.59 -3.93 18.83
N ARG A 166 3.17 -5.11 19.00
CA ARG A 166 3.42 -5.70 20.34
C ARG A 166 4.37 -4.87 21.20
N ARG A 167 5.30 -4.13 20.60
CA ARG A 167 6.22 -3.25 21.33
C ARG A 167 5.52 -1.97 21.80
N ARG A 168 4.68 -1.37 20.96
CA ARG A 168 3.88 -0.19 21.33
C ARG A 168 2.94 -0.46 22.49
N THR A 169 2.24 -1.60 22.50
CA THR A 169 1.32 -1.95 23.58
C THR A 169 2.02 -2.19 24.92
N LYS A 170 3.28 -2.66 24.90
CA LYS A 170 4.07 -2.94 26.11
C LYS A 170 4.77 -1.74 26.71
N HIS A 171 5.12 -0.73 25.91
CA HIS A 171 5.94 0.40 26.38
C HIS A 171 5.15 1.67 26.66
N GLY A 172 3.84 1.70 26.44
CA GLY A 172 2.97 2.82 26.77
C GLY A 172 3.44 4.14 26.13
N LEU A 173 2.83 4.53 25.00
CA LEU A 173 2.95 5.88 24.41
C LEU A 173 4.34 6.56 24.55
N ILE A 174 5.46 5.87 24.27
CA ILE A 174 6.73 6.59 24.10
C ILE A 174 6.68 7.17 22.69
N PRO A 175 6.42 8.49 22.52
CA PRO A 175 5.98 9.00 21.22
C PRO A 175 7.15 9.19 20.26
N ASN A 176 8.38 9.35 20.79
CA ASN A 176 9.47 10.00 20.04
C ASN A 176 10.79 9.20 20.03
N GLY A 177 10.75 7.89 19.77
CA GLY A 177 11.99 7.11 19.72
C GLY A 177 11.91 5.67 19.25
N SER A 178 10.81 5.26 18.62
CA SER A 178 10.65 3.90 18.12
C SER A 178 10.45 3.87 16.61
N LEU A 179 10.93 2.80 15.98
CA LEU A 179 10.72 2.54 14.55
C LEU A 179 9.22 2.48 14.23
N GLY A 180 8.80 3.07 13.12
CA GLY A 180 7.42 3.07 12.66
C GLY A 180 7.26 2.48 11.26
N ILE A 181 6.01 2.39 10.83
CA ILE A 181 5.66 2.02 9.45
C ILE A 181 4.88 3.18 8.85
N GLU A 182 5.32 3.65 7.69
CA GLU A 182 4.63 4.66 6.90
C GLU A 182 4.28 4.06 5.54
N ILE A 183 3.14 4.48 5.00
CA ILE A 183 2.70 4.11 3.66
C ILE A 183 2.65 5.36 2.81
N ARG A 184 3.43 5.34 1.74
CA ARG A 184 3.60 6.45 0.81
C ARG A 184 3.14 6.03 -0.58
N VAL A 185 2.29 6.85 -1.19
CA VAL A 185 2.00 6.72 -2.63
C VAL A 185 3.13 7.42 -3.37
N ARG A 186 3.76 6.74 -4.32
CA ARG A 186 4.76 7.36 -5.19
C ARG A 186 4.03 8.22 -6.23
N THR A 187 4.28 9.53 -6.22
CA THR A 187 3.62 10.48 -7.15
C THR A 187 4.54 10.89 -8.30
N ASP A 188 5.77 10.38 -8.29
CA ASP A 188 6.90 10.72 -9.12
C ASP A 188 7.19 9.61 -10.13
N THR A 189 6.95 9.90 -11.41
CA THR A 189 7.37 9.10 -12.58
C THR A 189 8.90 9.13 -12.80
N GLY A 190 9.69 9.49 -11.79
CA GLY A 190 11.13 9.65 -11.93
C GLY A 190 11.87 9.68 -10.60
N VAL A 191 11.95 8.56 -9.89
CA VAL A 191 12.99 8.35 -8.87
C VAL A 191 13.54 6.92 -8.89
N LEU A 192 14.87 6.90 -9.01
CA LEU A 192 15.84 5.83 -9.21
C LEU A 192 15.65 4.64 -8.26
N ARG A 193 15.84 3.42 -8.80
CA ARG A 193 15.75 2.16 -8.06
C ARG A 193 17.05 1.93 -7.28
N ILE A 194 16.93 1.33 -6.09
CA ILE A 194 18.05 0.98 -5.18
C ILE A 194 19.11 0.05 -5.83
N GLY A 195 18.85 -0.48 -7.03
CA GLY A 195 19.80 -1.24 -7.84
C GLY A 195 20.86 -0.42 -8.58
N GLU A 196 20.75 0.91 -8.67
CA GLU A 196 21.74 1.74 -9.39
C GLU A 196 22.95 2.15 -8.52
N TYR A 197 22.94 1.86 -7.22
CA TYR A 197 24.04 2.17 -6.31
C TYR A 197 24.99 0.99 -6.04
N PHE A 198 24.72 -0.19 -6.60
CA PHE A 198 25.57 -1.37 -6.46
C PHE A 198 25.98 -1.91 -7.84
N SER A 199 26.71 -1.10 -8.59
CA SER A 199 27.68 -1.61 -9.57
C SER A 199 29.06 -1.40 -8.96
N LEU A 200 29.59 -2.45 -8.35
CA LEU A 200 31.03 -2.62 -8.17
C LEU A 200 31.59 -3.25 -9.44
#